data_AF-A0AAJ0ARF2-F1
#
_entry.id   AF-A0AAJ0ARF2-F1
#
_cell.length_a   1.000
_cell.length_b   1.000
_cell.length_c   1.000
_cell.angle_alpha   90.00
_cell.angle_beta   90.00
_cell.angle_gamma   90.00
#
_symmetry.space_group_name_H-M   'P 1'
#
loop_
_entity.id
_entity.type
_entity.pdbx_description
1 polymer ?
#
loop_
_entity_poly.entity_id
_entity_poly.type
_entity_poly.pdbx_seq_one_letter_code
_entity_poly.pdbx_strand_id
1 'polypeptide(L)'
;MRVYECREADKDDEGDEDDEISKYHIDAWLTMPTPTVLLFGPRLVIAEKTAFAEFVQQVKAADPDYDTILMLQTGSEIGNLDWSSDVCDAALATLDYLDFLVQSGSVLCAAEIHAWEDFASTSLGKVELFTTYHVANHIYALAKIAKEAYPVPIIVNAALERAEGRKHSGPLLETLHLWKLFAPRIDLYAPRMLHNNYNETCETWGSGSDQPLLIQAHSQLETESRLIWSVLVSYAAIGVIFFKIEDMSKRHESIIQQSALFRQAVPFLLDTQDRGNPHIGVISAPNDSLEWPADLGPAHFRSGEFER
;
A
#
# COMPACT_ATOMS: atom_id res chain seq x y z
N MET A 1 0.06 -17.37 20.09
CA MET A 1 0.42 -17.39 18.65
C MET A 1 1.93 -17.33 18.58
N ARG A 2 2.55 -18.16 17.74
CA ARG A 2 4.01 -18.32 17.65
C ARG A 2 4.40 -17.94 16.22
N VAL A 3 5.55 -17.32 16.01
CA VAL A 3 6.08 -16.99 14.68
C VAL A 3 7.59 -17.24 14.68
N TYR A 4 8.15 -17.67 13.54
CA TYR A 4 9.56 -18.01 13.35
C TYR A 4 10.27 -17.06 12.38
N GLU A 5 11.58 -16.86 12.56
CA GLU A 5 12.49 -16.11 11.69
C GLU A 5 13.36 -17.09 10.90
N CYS A 6 13.58 -16.83 9.60
CA CYS A 6 14.58 -17.55 8.80
C CYS A 6 15.71 -16.55 8.49
N ARG A 7 16.87 -16.68 9.16
CA ARG A 7 18.05 -15.90 8.82
C ARG A 7 18.85 -16.62 7.74
N GLU A 8 19.16 -15.93 6.64
CA GLU A 8 20.23 -16.36 5.76
C GLU A 8 21.56 -16.18 6.50
N ALA A 9 22.46 -17.15 6.34
CA ALA A 9 23.81 -17.04 6.89
C ALA A 9 24.58 -15.98 6.10
N ASP A 10 25.10 -14.97 6.80
CA ASP A 10 26.04 -14.00 6.23
C ASP A 10 27.22 -14.75 5.60
N LYS A 11 27.42 -14.53 4.30
CA LYS A 11 28.64 -14.96 3.61
C LYS A 11 29.69 -13.89 3.84
N ASP A 12 30.63 -14.13 4.75
CA ASP A 12 31.99 -13.56 4.73
C ASP A 12 32.84 -14.35 5.75
N ASP A 13 33.79 -15.17 5.28
CA ASP A 13 35.24 -14.89 5.33
C ASP A 13 36.02 -16.15 4.91
N GLU A 14 36.98 -15.99 3.99
CA GLU A 14 37.92 -17.03 3.57
C GLU A 14 38.97 -17.26 4.66
N GLY A 15 39.16 -18.51 5.13
CA GLY A 15 40.24 -18.85 6.05
C GLY A 15 40.33 -20.35 6.34
N ASP A 16 41.44 -20.96 5.95
CA ASP A 16 41.72 -22.39 5.88
C ASP A 16 41.85 -23.16 7.22
N GLU A 17 41.40 -24.42 7.12
CA GLU A 17 41.92 -25.71 7.65
C GLU A 17 41.88 -26.10 9.15
N ASP A 18 41.13 -27.21 9.34
CA ASP A 18 41.31 -28.38 10.22
C ASP A 18 40.61 -28.49 11.59
N ASP A 19 39.63 -29.41 11.58
CA ASP A 19 39.13 -30.29 12.66
C ASP A 19 38.54 -29.68 13.95
N GLU A 20 37.25 -29.30 13.89
CA GLU A 20 36.28 -29.71 14.91
C GLU A 20 34.84 -29.64 14.35
N ILE A 21 34.29 -30.81 14.02
CA ILE A 21 32.86 -30.99 13.78
C ILE A 21 32.10 -30.54 15.04
N SER A 22 31.07 -29.70 14.86
CA SER A 22 30.07 -29.22 15.85
C SER A 22 30.35 -27.88 16.54
N LYS A 23 30.05 -26.75 15.88
CA LYS A 23 29.70 -25.53 16.65
C LYS A 23 28.72 -24.51 16.06
N TYR A 24 27.97 -24.86 15.01
CA TYR A 24 26.78 -24.09 14.64
C TYR A 24 25.60 -25.03 14.41
N HIS A 25 25.08 -25.56 15.51
CA HIS A 25 23.72 -26.11 15.53
C HIS A 25 22.74 -24.94 15.30
N ILE A 26 22.28 -24.77 14.07
CA ILE A 26 21.07 -24.00 13.76
C ILE A 26 19.90 -24.95 14.01
N ASP A 27 19.51 -25.15 15.27
CA ASP A 27 18.39 -26.04 15.64
C ASP A 27 17.62 -25.54 16.88
N ALA A 28 17.32 -24.24 16.93
CA ALA A 28 16.39 -23.72 17.92
C ALA A 28 15.49 -22.64 17.32
N TRP A 29 14.35 -23.08 16.80
CA TRP A 29 13.24 -22.20 16.47
C TRP A 29 12.74 -21.50 17.75
N LEU A 30 13.00 -20.19 17.89
CA LEU A 30 12.48 -19.39 19.00
C LEU A 30 11.00 -19.03 18.74
N THR A 31 10.10 -19.56 19.58
CA THR A 31 8.70 -19.17 19.55
C THR A 31 8.50 -17.90 20.38
N MET A 32 8.23 -16.77 19.73
CA MET A 32 7.88 -15.53 20.44
C MET A 32 6.45 -15.07 20.08
N PRO A 33 5.68 -14.59 21.07
CA PRO A 33 4.46 -13.87 20.77
C PRO A 33 4.82 -12.54 20.09
N THR A 34 4.22 -12.28 18.94
CA THR A 34 4.32 -11.00 18.24
C THR A 34 3.15 -10.10 18.65
N PRO A 35 3.29 -8.77 18.54
CA PRO A 35 2.18 -7.85 18.78
C PRO A 35 1.13 -7.88 17.64
N THR A 36 1.39 -8.62 16.56
CA THR A 36 0.49 -8.70 15.40
C THR A 36 -0.55 -9.80 15.59
N VAL A 37 -1.81 -9.45 15.35
CA VAL A 37 -2.92 -10.39 15.44
C VAL A 37 -3.07 -11.11 14.10
N LEU A 38 -3.02 -12.45 14.11
CA LEU A 38 -3.06 -13.28 12.90
C LEU A 38 -4.41 -14.03 12.77
N LEU A 39 -4.76 -14.40 11.54
CA LEU A 39 -6.13 -14.74 11.10
C LEU A 39 -6.57 -16.20 11.37
N PHE A 40 -5.74 -17.00 12.02
CA PHE A 40 -6.03 -18.42 12.28
C PHE A 40 -6.88 -18.66 13.54
N GLY A 41 -7.24 -17.60 14.27
CA GLY A 41 -8.20 -17.65 15.37
C GLY A 41 -9.64 -17.43 14.89
N PRO A 42 -10.50 -18.46 14.79
CA PRO A 42 -11.85 -18.31 14.22
C PRO A 42 -12.72 -17.32 14.99
N ARG A 43 -12.53 -17.20 16.31
CA ARG A 43 -13.27 -16.23 17.14
C ARG A 43 -12.94 -14.78 16.78
N LEU A 44 -11.68 -14.48 16.50
CA LEU A 44 -11.26 -13.15 16.07
C LEU A 44 -11.90 -12.81 14.74
N VAL A 45 -11.77 -13.69 13.75
CA VAL A 45 -12.31 -13.48 12.40
C VAL A 45 -13.82 -13.27 12.44
N ILE A 46 -14.55 -14.04 13.25
CA ILE A 46 -15.99 -13.87 13.45
C ILE A 46 -16.29 -12.53 14.13
N ALA A 47 -15.58 -12.19 15.20
CA ALA A 47 -15.81 -10.95 15.93
C ALA A 47 -15.56 -9.71 15.06
N GLU A 48 -14.46 -9.69 14.31
CA GLU A 48 -14.13 -8.60 13.40
C GLU A 48 -15.16 -8.47 12.28
N LYS A 49 -15.53 -9.56 11.61
CA LYS A 49 -16.56 -9.52 10.55
C LYS A 49 -17.91 -9.03 11.07
N THR A 50 -18.28 -9.45 12.28
CA THR A 50 -19.54 -9.01 12.92
C THR A 50 -19.49 -7.52 13.23
N ALA A 51 -18.43 -7.05 13.88
CA ALA A 51 -18.27 -5.64 14.22
C ALA A 51 -18.18 -4.75 12.96
N PHE A 52 -17.46 -5.21 11.94
CA PHE A 52 -17.33 -4.51 10.67
C PHE A 52 -18.66 -4.45 9.90
N ALA A 53 -19.44 -5.53 9.88
CA ALA A 53 -20.77 -5.53 9.28
C ALA A 53 -21.68 -4.49 9.94
N GLU A 54 -21.71 -4.45 11.27
CA GLU A 54 -22.49 -3.45 12.01
C GLU A 54 -22.00 -2.02 11.73
N PHE A 55 -20.68 -1.80 11.70
CA PHE A 55 -20.11 -0.50 11.34
C PHE A 55 -20.58 -0.03 9.95
N VAL A 56 -20.55 -0.90 8.93
CA VAL A 56 -21.00 -0.52 7.59
C VAL A 56 -22.50 -0.25 7.56
N GLN A 57 -23.32 -0.96 8.34
CA GLN A 57 -24.74 -0.63 8.47
C GLN A 57 -24.95 0.77 9.06
N GLN A 58 -24.16 1.15 10.06
CA GLN A 58 -24.22 2.50 10.63
C GLN A 58 -23.77 3.56 9.62
N VAL A 59 -22.71 3.28 8.85
CA VAL A 59 -22.26 4.15 7.76
C VAL A 59 -23.39 4.39 6.76
N LYS A 60 -24.03 3.32 6.28
CA LYS A 60 -25.18 3.41 5.36
C LYS A 60 -26.34 4.20 5.96
N ALA A 61 -26.64 4.01 7.24
CA ALA A 61 -27.72 4.74 7.91
C ALA A 61 -27.42 6.24 8.04
N ALA A 62 -26.15 6.60 8.20
CA ALA A 62 -25.70 7.99 8.32
C ALA A 62 -25.56 8.71 6.97
N ASP A 63 -25.26 7.97 5.90
CA ASP A 63 -25.04 8.49 4.54
C ASP A 63 -25.84 7.66 3.51
N PRO A 64 -27.19 7.66 3.55
CA PRO A 64 -28.00 6.77 2.71
C PRO A 64 -27.96 7.10 1.22
N ASP A 65 -27.60 8.33 0.88
CA ASP A 65 -27.61 8.87 -0.48
C ASP A 65 -26.22 8.90 -1.13
N TYR A 66 -25.18 8.42 -0.44
CA TYR A 66 -23.79 8.36 -0.92
C TYR A 66 -23.20 9.74 -1.27
N ASP A 67 -23.59 10.79 -0.55
CA ASP A 67 -23.21 12.18 -0.87
C ASP A 67 -22.00 12.66 -0.07
N THR A 68 -21.62 11.94 0.98
CA THR A 68 -20.56 12.35 1.91
C THR A 68 -19.33 11.45 1.83
N ILE A 69 -19.51 10.13 1.87
CA ILE A 69 -18.43 9.14 1.91
C ILE A 69 -18.11 8.68 0.49
N LEU A 70 -16.95 9.10 -0.02
CA LEU A 70 -16.52 8.79 -1.38
C LEU A 70 -15.80 7.44 -1.51
N MET A 71 -15.12 6.98 -0.46
CA MET A 71 -14.35 5.74 -0.43
C MET A 71 -14.30 5.20 1.00
N LEU A 72 -14.19 3.87 1.15
CA LEU A 72 -14.02 3.21 2.44
C LEU A 72 -12.71 2.41 2.47
N GLN A 73 -11.85 2.70 3.45
CA GLN A 73 -10.64 1.91 3.64
C GLN A 73 -10.90 0.67 4.49
N THR A 74 -10.41 -0.50 4.05
CA THR A 74 -10.47 -1.74 4.82
C THR A 74 -9.09 -2.14 5.32
N GLY A 75 -8.97 -2.33 6.64
CA GLY A 75 -7.67 -2.47 7.31
C GLY A 75 -6.84 -1.18 7.24
N SER A 76 -5.63 -1.24 7.81
CA SER A 76 -4.67 -0.14 7.72
C SER A 76 -3.28 -0.69 7.87
N GLU A 77 -2.40 -0.34 6.94
CA GLU A 77 -1.00 -0.76 6.92
C GLU A 77 -0.90 -2.25 7.20
N ILE A 78 -1.56 -3.06 6.38
CA ILE A 78 -1.62 -4.51 6.60
C ILE A 78 -0.25 -5.13 6.35
N GLY A 79 0.08 -6.14 7.16
CA GLY A 79 1.27 -6.96 7.04
C GLY A 79 2.01 -7.13 8.35
N ASN A 80 2.93 -8.08 8.38
CA ASN A 80 3.72 -8.46 9.55
C ASN A 80 5.13 -7.88 9.39
N LEU A 81 5.58 -7.08 10.35
CA LEU A 81 6.96 -6.61 10.38
C LEU A 81 7.88 -7.80 10.73
N ASP A 82 8.98 -8.01 10.01
CA ASP A 82 10.04 -9.01 10.27
C ASP A 82 9.62 -10.50 10.32
N TRP A 83 8.34 -10.80 10.11
CA TRP A 83 7.79 -12.14 10.33
C TRP A 83 6.90 -12.59 9.17
N SER A 84 7.34 -13.60 8.42
CA SER A 84 6.71 -14.00 7.16
C SER A 84 5.42 -14.82 7.31
N SER A 85 5.19 -15.55 8.41
CA SER A 85 3.96 -16.33 8.64
C SER A 85 3.70 -16.70 10.09
N ASP A 86 2.43 -16.97 10.43
CA ASP A 86 2.08 -17.74 11.64
C ASP A 86 2.56 -19.19 11.51
N VAL A 87 2.92 -19.79 12.63
CA VAL A 87 3.37 -21.19 12.72
C VAL A 87 2.63 -21.94 13.84
N CYS A 88 1.49 -21.41 14.27
CA CYS A 88 0.57 -22.16 15.11
C CYS A 88 0.09 -23.43 14.38
N ASP A 89 -0.31 -24.44 15.14
CA ASP A 89 -0.75 -25.74 14.59
C ASP A 89 -1.85 -25.58 13.52
N ALA A 90 -2.74 -24.59 13.69
CA ALA A 90 -3.79 -24.29 12.71
C ALA A 90 -3.23 -23.76 11.38
N ALA A 91 -2.21 -22.89 11.42
CA ALA A 91 -1.56 -22.38 10.21
C ALA A 91 -0.75 -23.49 9.52
N LEU A 92 0.00 -24.28 10.30
CA LEU A 92 0.80 -25.39 9.77
C LEU A 92 -0.08 -26.45 9.10
N ALA A 93 -1.23 -26.78 9.67
CA ALA A 93 -2.18 -27.73 9.08
C ALA A 93 -2.80 -27.24 7.76
N THR A 94 -2.75 -25.94 7.48
CA THR A 94 -3.29 -25.33 6.25
C THR A 94 -2.25 -25.09 5.16
N LEU A 95 -0.95 -25.17 5.47
CA LEU A 95 0.13 -24.98 4.48
C LEU A 95 0.02 -25.99 3.33
N ASP A 96 -0.30 -27.24 3.63
CA ASP A 96 -0.44 -28.32 2.64
C ASP A 96 -1.55 -28.04 1.61
N TYR A 97 -2.57 -27.26 1.97
CA TYR A 97 -3.67 -26.90 1.07
C TYR A 97 -3.22 -25.90 -0.02
N LEU A 98 -2.25 -25.05 0.28
CA LEU A 98 -1.74 -24.07 -0.68
C LEU A 98 -0.75 -24.68 -1.66
N ASP A 99 0.07 -25.64 -1.23
CA ASP A 99 0.84 -26.46 -2.17
C ASP A 99 -0.08 -27.15 -3.18
N PHE A 100 -1.26 -27.62 -2.76
CA PHE A 100 -2.28 -28.14 -3.67
C PHE A 100 -2.89 -27.07 -4.60
N LEU A 101 -3.20 -25.87 -4.10
CA LEU A 101 -3.73 -24.78 -4.94
C LEU A 101 -2.72 -24.30 -6.00
N VAL A 102 -1.45 -24.20 -5.61
CA VAL A 102 -0.29 -23.92 -6.48
C VAL A 102 -0.15 -25.02 -7.53
N GLN A 103 -0.11 -26.29 -7.14
CA GLN A 103 0.06 -27.41 -8.06
C GLN A 103 -1.16 -27.64 -8.98
N SER A 104 -2.37 -27.28 -8.54
CA SER A 104 -3.60 -27.50 -9.30
C SER A 104 -3.92 -26.39 -10.30
N GLY A 105 -3.22 -25.25 -10.25
CA GLY A 105 -3.47 -24.08 -11.11
C GLY A 105 -4.90 -23.52 -11.04
N SER A 106 -5.71 -24.00 -10.08
CA SER A 106 -7.18 -23.93 -10.16
C SER A 106 -7.78 -22.60 -9.69
N VAL A 107 -7.00 -21.76 -9.00
CA VAL A 107 -7.41 -20.43 -8.52
C VAL A 107 -6.58 -19.30 -9.16
N LEU A 108 -5.60 -19.63 -10.02
CA LEU A 108 -4.48 -18.73 -10.37
C LEU A 108 -4.37 -18.39 -11.85
N CYS A 109 -5.49 -18.38 -12.59
CA CYS A 109 -5.48 -18.11 -14.03
C CYS A 109 -6.15 -16.77 -14.35
N ALA A 110 -5.34 -15.71 -14.47
CA ALA A 110 -5.57 -14.55 -15.35
C ALA A 110 -4.40 -13.53 -15.29
N ALA A 111 -3.15 -13.96 -15.49
CA ALA A 111 -2.08 -13.08 -15.96
C ALA A 111 -0.98 -13.95 -16.58
N GLU A 112 -0.30 -13.39 -17.58
CA GLU A 112 0.76 -14.00 -18.38
C GLU A 112 1.75 -14.81 -17.52
N ILE A 113 2.00 -16.05 -17.94
CA ILE A 113 3.08 -16.96 -17.49
C ILE A 113 3.61 -16.65 -16.07
N HIS A 114 2.80 -17.00 -15.08
CA HIS A 114 3.17 -17.51 -13.77
C HIS A 114 4.24 -16.77 -12.94
N ALA A 115 4.15 -15.44 -12.81
CA ALA A 115 4.93 -14.69 -11.82
C ALA A 115 4.82 -15.26 -10.38
N TRP A 116 3.68 -15.91 -10.06
CA TRP A 116 3.48 -16.56 -8.77
C TRP A 116 4.16 -17.94 -8.66
N GLU A 117 4.40 -18.66 -9.76
CA GLU A 117 5.17 -19.94 -9.72
C GLU A 117 6.64 -19.65 -9.48
N ASP A 118 7.18 -18.64 -10.15
CA ASP A 118 8.52 -18.12 -9.88
C ASP A 118 8.63 -17.60 -8.44
N PHE A 119 7.62 -16.86 -7.96
CA PHE A 119 7.54 -16.41 -6.57
C PHE A 119 7.54 -17.60 -5.60
N ALA A 120 6.70 -18.60 -5.82
CA ALA A 120 6.57 -19.79 -4.97
C ALA A 120 7.67 -20.84 -5.18
N SER A 121 8.65 -20.60 -6.05
CA SER A 121 9.76 -21.51 -6.31
C SER A 121 10.73 -21.63 -5.13
N THR A 122 10.74 -20.62 -4.25
CA THR A 122 11.58 -20.57 -3.05
C THR A 122 10.78 -20.88 -1.79
N SER A 123 11.43 -21.40 -0.75
CA SER A 123 10.78 -21.64 0.54
C SER A 123 10.19 -20.36 1.14
N LEU A 124 10.88 -19.22 0.99
CA LEU A 124 10.39 -17.93 1.48
C LEU A 124 9.16 -17.46 0.70
N GLY A 125 9.18 -17.57 -0.62
CA GLY A 125 8.03 -17.17 -1.45
C GLY A 125 6.80 -18.04 -1.27
N LYS A 126 6.95 -19.33 -0.93
CA LYS A 126 5.82 -20.18 -0.51
C LYS A 126 5.17 -19.68 0.77
N VAL A 127 5.99 -19.34 1.78
CA VAL A 127 5.51 -18.80 3.05
C VAL A 127 4.82 -17.45 2.83
N GLU A 128 5.41 -16.59 2.00
CA GLU A 128 4.84 -15.28 1.65
C GLU A 128 3.52 -15.40 0.88
N LEU A 129 3.44 -16.34 -0.08
CA LEU A 129 2.21 -16.66 -0.80
C LEU A 129 1.14 -17.15 0.17
N PHE A 130 1.49 -18.04 1.10
CA PHE A 130 0.57 -18.58 2.09
C PHE A 130 -0.03 -17.50 2.96
N THR A 131 0.81 -16.66 3.57
CA THR A 131 0.33 -15.60 4.44
C THR A 131 -0.46 -14.56 3.66
N THR A 132 0.01 -14.17 2.46
CA THR A 132 -0.69 -13.23 1.58
C THR A 132 -2.06 -13.75 1.18
N TYR A 133 -2.20 -15.04 0.84
CA TYR A 133 -3.49 -15.66 0.53
C TYR A 133 -4.48 -15.51 1.68
N HIS A 134 -4.10 -15.87 2.90
CA HIS A 134 -4.99 -15.80 4.05
C HIS A 134 -5.37 -14.37 4.40
N VAL A 135 -4.40 -13.45 4.37
CA VAL A 135 -4.61 -12.03 4.66
C VAL A 135 -5.50 -11.38 3.60
N ALA A 136 -5.19 -11.54 2.32
CA ALA A 136 -5.98 -10.98 1.23
C ALA A 136 -7.42 -11.54 1.21
N ASN A 137 -7.62 -12.85 1.44
CA ASN A 137 -8.96 -13.44 1.50
C ASN A 137 -9.80 -12.93 2.69
N HIS A 138 -9.16 -12.62 3.81
CA HIS A 138 -9.87 -12.03 4.95
C HIS A 138 -10.33 -10.60 4.64
N ILE A 139 -9.44 -9.79 4.06
CA ILE A 139 -9.79 -8.42 3.64
C ILE A 139 -10.82 -8.44 2.51
N TYR A 140 -10.73 -9.38 1.57
CA TYR A 140 -11.77 -9.64 0.59
C TYR A 140 -13.13 -9.88 1.24
N ALA A 141 -13.19 -10.67 2.31
CA ALA A 141 -14.45 -10.92 3.01
C ALA A 141 -15.01 -9.65 3.65
N LEU A 142 -14.16 -8.77 4.21
CA LEU A 142 -14.58 -7.46 4.71
C LEU A 142 -15.04 -6.54 3.57
N ALA A 143 -14.28 -6.45 2.48
CA ALA A 143 -14.65 -5.67 1.30
C ALA A 143 -15.98 -6.13 0.69
N LYS A 144 -16.25 -7.44 0.69
CA LYS A 144 -17.53 -8.02 0.26
C LYS A 144 -18.67 -7.56 1.16
N ILE A 145 -18.53 -7.66 2.49
CA ILE A 145 -19.51 -7.15 3.46
C ILE A 145 -19.78 -5.67 3.21
N ALA A 146 -18.71 -4.87 3.03
CA ALA A 146 -18.82 -3.44 2.77
C ALA A 146 -19.62 -3.16 1.50
N LYS A 147 -19.21 -3.72 0.36
CA LYS A 147 -19.86 -3.47 -0.94
C LYS A 147 -21.31 -3.96 -1.00
N GLU A 148 -21.64 -5.05 -0.31
CA GLU A 148 -23.03 -5.55 -0.25
C GLU A 148 -23.95 -4.60 0.51
N ALA A 149 -23.46 -3.95 1.57
CA ALA A 149 -24.24 -3.03 2.37
C ALA A 149 -24.20 -1.59 1.83
N TYR A 150 -23.02 -1.11 1.44
CA TYR A 150 -22.68 0.26 1.08
C TYR A 150 -21.67 0.30 -0.09
N PRO A 151 -22.12 0.25 -1.36
CA PRO A 151 -21.30 0.08 -2.57
C PRO A 151 -20.49 1.32 -2.99
N VAL A 152 -19.60 1.80 -2.11
CA VAL A 152 -18.54 2.76 -2.47
C VAL A 152 -17.25 2.05 -2.88
N PRO A 153 -16.29 2.74 -3.53
CA PRO A 153 -14.95 2.23 -3.70
C PRO A 153 -14.32 1.79 -2.38
N ILE A 154 -13.77 0.59 -2.36
CA ILE A 154 -13.03 0.01 -1.24
C ILE A 154 -11.54 0.13 -1.53
N ILE A 155 -10.82 0.74 -0.61
CA ILE A 155 -9.39 0.95 -0.71
C ILE A 155 -8.64 0.18 0.38
N VAL A 156 -7.39 -0.19 0.09
CA VAL A 156 -6.44 -0.70 1.08
C VAL A 156 -5.15 0.09 0.91
N ASN A 157 -4.50 0.46 2.00
CA ASN A 157 -3.25 1.18 1.92
C ASN A 157 -2.03 0.27 2.04
N ALA A 158 -1.05 0.53 1.19
CA ALA A 158 0.23 -0.15 1.14
C ALA A 158 1.24 0.64 1.97
N ALA A 159 1.64 0.10 3.11
CA ALA A 159 2.72 0.70 3.91
C ALA A 159 4.05 0.32 3.28
N LEU A 160 4.62 1.25 2.51
CA LEU A 160 5.94 1.09 1.91
C LEU A 160 6.99 1.00 3.03
N GLU A 161 8.05 0.24 2.77
CA GLU A 161 9.02 -0.21 3.79
C GLU A 161 9.50 0.93 4.69
N ARG A 162 9.57 0.62 6.00
CA ARG A 162 10.13 1.53 7.01
C ARG A 162 11.57 1.13 7.29
N ALA A 163 12.34 2.09 7.80
CA ALA A 163 13.64 1.84 8.43
C ALA A 163 13.59 0.81 9.59
N GLU A 164 12.39 0.40 10.01
CA GLU A 164 12.11 -0.51 11.11
C GLU A 164 12.16 -2.00 10.73
N GLY A 165 12.17 -2.36 9.43
CA GLY A 165 12.23 -3.76 8.99
C GLY A 165 11.36 -4.09 7.76
N ARG A 166 11.51 -5.31 7.23
CA ARG A 166 10.75 -5.77 6.06
C ARG A 166 9.33 -6.12 6.47
N LYS A 167 8.36 -5.73 5.65
CA LYS A 167 6.97 -6.09 5.87
C LYS A 167 6.57 -7.27 4.99
N HIS A 168 5.91 -8.25 5.58
CA HIS A 168 5.42 -9.44 4.91
C HIS A 168 3.89 -9.43 4.81
N SER A 169 3.32 -10.10 3.83
CA SER A 169 1.89 -10.32 3.54
C SER A 169 1.04 -9.09 3.24
N GLY A 170 1.58 -7.88 3.41
CA GLY A 170 0.92 -6.64 3.03
C GLY A 170 0.77 -6.52 1.51
N PRO A 171 -0.06 -5.59 1.01
CA PRO A 171 -0.12 -5.28 -0.41
C PRO A 171 1.10 -4.45 -0.78
N LEU A 172 2.24 -5.10 -0.94
CA LEU A 172 3.49 -4.50 -1.40
C LEU A 172 3.63 -4.69 -2.90
N LEU A 173 4.60 -4.03 -3.53
CA LEU A 173 4.76 -4.12 -4.98
C LEU A 173 5.00 -5.57 -5.42
N GLU A 174 5.83 -6.33 -4.70
CA GLU A 174 6.12 -7.72 -5.03
C GLU A 174 4.91 -8.66 -4.84
N THR A 175 3.94 -8.31 -3.99
CA THR A 175 2.76 -9.14 -3.68
C THR A 175 1.46 -8.56 -4.24
N LEU A 176 1.49 -7.39 -4.88
CA LEU A 176 0.29 -6.68 -5.36
C LEU A 176 -0.52 -7.54 -6.33
N HIS A 177 0.16 -8.31 -7.18
CA HIS A 177 -0.47 -9.25 -8.09
C HIS A 177 -1.28 -10.33 -7.36
N LEU A 178 -0.78 -10.85 -6.23
CA LEU A 178 -1.51 -11.81 -5.38
C LEU A 178 -2.70 -11.15 -4.69
N TRP A 179 -2.54 -9.91 -4.24
CA TRP A 179 -3.63 -9.15 -3.64
C TRP A 179 -4.76 -8.90 -4.63
N LYS A 180 -4.45 -8.45 -5.85
CA LYS A 180 -5.43 -8.28 -6.93
C LYS A 180 -6.15 -9.59 -7.27
N LEU A 181 -5.43 -10.70 -7.21
CA LEU A 181 -5.96 -12.04 -7.47
C LEU A 181 -6.90 -12.54 -6.36
N PHE A 182 -6.47 -12.46 -5.11
CA PHE A 182 -7.20 -13.03 -3.97
C PHE A 182 -8.24 -12.09 -3.37
N ALA A 183 -8.17 -10.78 -3.67
CA ALA A 183 -9.09 -9.78 -3.17
C ALA A 183 -9.67 -8.88 -4.26
N PRO A 184 -10.37 -9.44 -5.27
CA PRO A 184 -10.89 -8.70 -6.43
C PRO A 184 -12.04 -7.72 -6.11
N ARG A 185 -12.40 -7.57 -4.84
CA ARG A 185 -13.40 -6.58 -4.37
C ARG A 185 -12.75 -5.31 -3.80
N ILE A 186 -11.43 -5.26 -3.73
CA ILE A 186 -10.69 -4.03 -3.47
C ILE A 186 -10.55 -3.31 -4.82
N ASP A 187 -10.92 -2.04 -4.87
CA ASP A 187 -10.87 -1.25 -6.11
C ASP A 187 -9.53 -0.54 -6.27
N LEU A 188 -8.80 -0.31 -5.17
CA LEU A 188 -7.57 0.47 -5.20
C LEU A 188 -6.61 0.11 -4.05
N TYR A 189 -5.34 -0.08 -4.41
CA TYR A 189 -4.24 -0.22 -3.47
C TYR A 189 -3.43 1.08 -3.43
N ALA A 190 -3.55 1.82 -2.33
CA ALA A 190 -3.04 3.18 -2.20
C ALA A 190 -1.67 3.20 -1.48
N PRO A 191 -0.56 3.55 -2.14
CA PRO A 191 0.74 3.65 -1.48
C PRO A 191 0.75 4.72 -0.39
N ARG A 192 1.42 4.43 0.72
CA ARG A 192 1.56 5.33 1.87
C ARG A 192 3.01 5.77 2.04
N MET A 193 3.21 7.06 2.39
CA MET A 193 4.51 7.64 2.77
C MET A 193 5.60 7.40 1.70
N LEU A 194 5.41 8.00 0.53
CA LEU A 194 6.44 8.04 -0.50
C LEU A 194 7.65 8.85 -0.01
N HIS A 195 8.85 8.27 -0.10
CA HIS A 195 10.10 8.92 0.32
C HIS A 195 11.09 9.03 -0.85
N ASN A 196 11.62 7.89 -1.29
CA ASN A 196 12.63 7.82 -2.36
C ASN A 196 11.98 7.53 -3.72
N ASN A 197 12.66 7.91 -4.80
CA ASN A 197 12.23 7.67 -6.18
C ASN A 197 10.75 8.01 -6.41
N TYR A 198 10.33 9.16 -5.88
CA TYR A 198 8.93 9.54 -5.74
C TYR A 198 8.14 9.41 -7.06
N ASN A 199 8.73 9.90 -8.15
CA ASN A 199 8.16 9.85 -9.50
C ASN A 199 8.04 8.41 -10.05
N GLU A 200 9.10 7.61 -9.96
CA GLU A 200 9.09 6.19 -10.34
C GLU A 200 8.06 5.41 -9.52
N THR A 201 7.95 5.72 -8.23
CA THR A 201 6.97 5.08 -7.34
C THR A 201 5.54 5.46 -7.72
N CYS A 202 5.29 6.71 -8.11
CA CYS A 202 3.99 7.14 -8.64
C CYS A 202 3.62 6.37 -9.92
N GLU A 203 4.55 6.26 -10.87
CA GLU A 203 4.34 5.52 -12.12
C GLU A 203 4.04 4.04 -11.84
N THR A 204 4.85 3.43 -10.97
CA THR A 204 4.75 2.02 -10.62
C THR A 204 3.43 1.69 -9.96
N TRP A 205 2.97 2.50 -8.99
CA TRP A 205 1.73 2.25 -8.26
C TRP A 205 0.47 2.69 -9.01
N GLY A 206 0.60 3.56 -10.00
CA GLY A 206 -0.50 3.99 -10.88
C GLY A 206 -0.58 3.13 -12.14
N SER A 207 -0.19 3.72 -13.28
CA SER A 207 -0.27 3.09 -14.60
C SER A 207 0.50 1.77 -14.69
N GLY A 208 1.68 1.68 -14.07
CA GLY A 208 2.50 0.46 -14.07
C GLY A 208 1.85 -0.72 -13.36
N SER A 209 0.95 -0.45 -12.41
CA SER A 209 0.16 -1.45 -11.70
C SER A 209 -1.25 -1.60 -12.28
N ASP A 210 -1.61 -0.95 -13.38
CA ASP A 210 -2.97 -0.97 -13.94
C ASP A 210 -4.05 -0.63 -12.88
N GLN A 211 -3.91 0.53 -12.22
CA GLN A 211 -4.90 1.09 -11.32
C GLN A 211 -4.80 2.62 -11.24
N PRO A 212 -5.85 3.33 -10.77
CA PRO A 212 -5.73 4.74 -10.40
C PRO A 212 -4.66 4.95 -9.31
N LEU A 213 -4.06 6.13 -9.24
CA LEU A 213 -3.09 6.47 -8.20
C LEU A 213 -3.75 7.31 -7.09
N LEU A 214 -3.67 6.85 -5.84
CA LEU A 214 -4.03 7.62 -4.64
C LEU A 214 -2.87 7.56 -3.64
N ILE A 215 -2.27 8.71 -3.33
CA ILE A 215 -1.18 8.75 -2.34
C ILE A 215 -1.75 8.98 -0.95
N GLN A 216 -1.38 8.12 0.00
CA GLN A 216 -1.74 8.28 1.41
C GLN A 216 -0.59 8.78 2.28
N ALA A 217 -0.95 9.50 3.33
CA ALA A 217 -0.05 10.02 4.34
C ALA A 217 1.16 10.79 3.74
N HIS A 218 0.88 11.61 2.73
CA HIS A 218 1.86 12.51 2.13
C HIS A 218 2.41 13.48 3.18
N SER A 219 3.71 13.76 3.08
CA SER A 219 4.39 14.65 4.01
C SER A 219 3.87 16.09 3.93
N GLN A 220 3.98 16.78 5.05
CA GLN A 220 3.65 18.19 5.19
C GLN A 220 4.86 19.11 5.08
N LEU A 221 6.07 18.54 5.01
CA LEU A 221 7.28 19.34 4.91
C LEU A 221 7.16 20.24 3.68
N GLU A 222 7.55 21.51 3.82
CA GLU A 222 7.36 22.50 2.77
C GLU A 222 7.96 22.05 1.43
N THR A 223 9.18 21.50 1.49
CA THR A 223 9.90 20.94 0.34
C THR A 223 9.14 19.82 -0.36
N GLU A 224 8.44 18.98 0.41
CA GLU A 224 7.73 17.81 -0.11
C GLU A 224 6.30 18.16 -0.52
N SER A 225 5.63 19.10 0.15
CA SER A 225 4.24 19.50 -0.12
C SER A 225 4.00 19.97 -1.56
N ARG A 226 5.05 20.42 -2.26
CA ARG A 226 5.00 20.83 -3.68
C ARG A 226 4.96 19.62 -4.63
N LEU A 227 5.34 18.42 -4.17
CA LEU A 227 5.29 17.17 -4.94
C LEU A 227 3.88 16.80 -5.38
N ILE A 228 2.83 17.38 -4.77
CA ILE A 228 1.45 17.18 -5.21
C ILE A 228 1.23 17.57 -6.67
N TRP A 229 2.00 18.53 -7.22
CA TRP A 229 1.92 18.86 -8.64
C TRP A 229 2.43 17.74 -9.53
N SER A 230 3.50 17.06 -9.14
CA SER A 230 3.97 15.88 -9.87
C SER A 230 2.90 14.78 -9.82
N VAL A 231 2.37 14.50 -8.62
CA VAL A 231 1.37 13.44 -8.40
C VAL A 231 0.07 13.67 -9.17
N LEU A 232 -0.55 14.83 -8.95
CA LEU A 232 -1.90 15.12 -9.45
C LEU A 232 -1.89 15.53 -10.92
N VAL A 233 -0.79 16.11 -11.39
CA VAL A 233 -0.64 16.53 -12.80
C VAL A 233 0.12 15.46 -13.57
N SER A 234 1.43 15.29 -13.37
CA SER A 234 2.21 14.37 -14.22
C SER A 234 1.73 12.91 -14.17
N TYR A 235 1.24 12.45 -13.02
CA TYR A 235 0.79 11.06 -12.82
C TYR A 235 -0.73 10.90 -12.75
N ALA A 236 -1.49 11.96 -13.00
CA ALA A 236 -2.95 11.96 -13.01
C ALA A 236 -3.59 11.26 -11.79
N ALA A 237 -2.98 11.38 -10.62
CA ALA A 237 -3.50 10.77 -9.41
C ALA A 237 -4.89 11.32 -9.07
N ILE A 238 -5.78 10.44 -8.59
CA ILE A 238 -7.13 10.81 -8.17
C ILE A 238 -7.14 11.55 -6.82
N GLY A 239 -6.04 11.53 -6.08
CA GLY A 239 -5.93 12.26 -4.83
C GLY A 239 -4.58 12.12 -4.11
N VAL A 240 -4.39 13.02 -3.15
CA VAL A 240 -3.30 13.01 -2.18
C VAL A 240 -3.88 13.27 -0.79
N ILE A 241 -3.60 12.39 0.16
CA ILE A 241 -4.02 12.53 1.56
C ILE A 241 -2.80 12.91 2.39
N PHE A 242 -2.80 14.09 2.99
CA PHE A 242 -1.72 14.54 3.88
C PHE A 242 -1.76 13.84 5.24
N PHE A 243 -0.59 13.49 5.77
CA PHE A 243 -0.46 12.91 7.10
C PHE A 243 -0.50 13.98 8.18
N LYS A 244 -1.30 13.80 9.26
CA LYS A 244 -1.30 14.63 10.48
C LYS A 244 -1.67 16.12 10.30
N ILE A 245 -2.56 16.47 9.36
CA ILE A 245 -2.90 17.90 9.08
C ILE A 245 -3.50 18.63 10.29
N GLU A 246 -4.02 17.87 11.26
CA GLU A 246 -4.49 18.31 12.55
C GLU A 246 -3.38 18.76 13.52
N ASP A 247 -2.10 18.52 13.20
CA ASP A 247 -0.98 18.97 14.03
C ASP A 247 -0.82 20.50 13.95
N MET A 248 -1.42 21.18 14.93
CA MET A 248 -1.40 22.64 15.04
C MET A 248 -0.03 23.22 15.42
N SER A 249 0.95 22.38 15.76
CA SER A 249 2.33 22.84 16.00
C SER A 249 3.07 23.17 14.71
N LYS A 250 2.56 22.70 13.56
CA LYS A 250 3.14 22.90 12.24
C LYS A 250 2.42 24.01 11.47
N ARG A 251 3.17 24.77 10.67
CA ARG A 251 2.59 25.73 9.73
C ARG A 251 2.18 25.00 8.45
N HIS A 252 0.92 25.15 8.05
CA HIS A 252 0.36 24.53 6.85
C HIS A 252 0.24 25.51 5.67
N GLU A 253 0.95 26.64 5.72
CA GLU A 253 0.86 27.72 4.72
C GLU A 253 1.14 27.22 3.31
N SER A 254 2.20 26.43 3.11
CA SER A 254 2.51 25.83 1.80
C SER A 254 1.37 24.94 1.31
N ILE A 255 0.83 24.04 2.15
CA ILE A 255 -0.28 23.17 1.77
C ILE A 255 -1.51 23.98 1.35
N ILE A 256 -1.84 25.04 2.10
CA ILE A 256 -2.95 25.95 1.78
C ILE A 256 -2.72 26.65 0.44
N GLN A 257 -1.53 27.20 0.21
CA GLN A 257 -1.17 27.88 -1.03
C GLN A 257 -1.23 26.93 -2.23
N GLN A 258 -0.59 25.76 -2.13
CA GLN A 258 -0.59 24.76 -3.20
C GLN A 258 -2.01 24.26 -3.49
N SER A 259 -2.83 24.02 -2.47
CA SER A 259 -4.23 23.59 -2.65
C SER A 259 -5.09 24.68 -3.31
N ALA A 260 -4.90 25.95 -2.93
CA ALA A 260 -5.63 27.07 -3.52
C ALA A 260 -5.24 27.28 -5.00
N LEU A 261 -3.98 27.09 -5.34
CA LEU A 261 -3.49 27.16 -6.71
C LEU A 261 -3.99 25.95 -7.53
N PHE A 262 -3.94 24.75 -6.96
CA PHE A 262 -4.44 23.54 -7.60
C PHE A 262 -5.93 23.63 -7.93
N ARG A 263 -6.77 24.13 -7.02
CA ARG A 263 -8.21 24.34 -7.27
C ARG A 263 -8.50 25.22 -8.49
N GLN A 264 -7.64 26.19 -8.77
CA GLN A 264 -7.77 27.03 -9.96
C GLN A 264 -7.39 26.27 -11.24
N ALA A 265 -6.47 25.31 -11.15
CA ALA A 265 -6.02 24.48 -12.26
C ALA A 265 -6.98 23.32 -12.61
N VAL A 266 -7.76 22.82 -11.63
CA VAL A 266 -8.63 21.63 -11.77
C VAL A 266 -9.46 21.63 -13.06
N PRO A 267 -10.19 22.70 -13.45
CA PRO A 267 -11.00 22.65 -14.68
C PRO A 267 -10.18 22.40 -15.95
N PHE A 268 -8.96 22.94 -16.02
CA PHE A 268 -8.07 22.76 -17.16
C PHE A 268 -7.43 21.37 -17.17
N LEU A 269 -7.07 20.86 -15.98
CA LEU A 269 -6.50 19.53 -15.82
C LEU A 269 -7.51 18.45 -16.21
N LEU A 270 -8.75 18.56 -15.72
CA LEU A 270 -9.82 17.61 -16.04
C LEU A 270 -10.18 17.63 -17.53
N ASP A 271 -10.32 18.82 -18.16
CA ASP A 271 -10.57 18.91 -19.62
C ASP A 271 -9.41 18.29 -20.44
N THR A 272 -8.17 18.45 -19.98
CA THR A 272 -6.99 17.87 -20.64
C THR A 272 -6.97 16.34 -20.50
N GLN A 273 -7.29 15.83 -19.30
CA GLN A 273 -7.39 14.39 -19.01
C GLN A 273 -8.53 13.74 -19.80
N ASP A 274 -9.71 14.36 -19.87
CA ASP A 274 -10.86 13.88 -20.64
C ASP A 274 -10.54 13.75 -22.15
N ARG A 275 -9.64 14.60 -22.66
CA ARG A 275 -9.19 14.57 -24.06
C ARG A 275 -8.02 13.62 -24.30
N GLY A 276 -7.49 12.96 -23.27
CA GLY A 276 -6.32 12.09 -23.36
C GLY A 276 -5.02 12.83 -23.66
N ASN A 277 -4.95 14.12 -23.37
CA ASN A 277 -3.76 14.93 -23.63
C ASN A 277 -2.74 14.80 -22.46
N PRO A 278 -1.44 14.72 -22.77
CA PRO A 278 -0.41 14.69 -21.73
C PRO A 278 -0.34 16.03 -21.00
N HIS A 279 0.00 15.98 -19.73
CA HIS A 279 0.15 17.14 -18.84
C HIS A 279 1.33 16.90 -17.91
N ILE A 280 2.04 17.98 -17.56
CA ILE A 280 3.27 17.92 -16.77
C ILE A 280 3.13 18.88 -15.60
N GLY A 281 3.26 18.36 -14.39
CA GLY A 281 3.42 19.14 -13.17
C GLY A 281 4.86 19.61 -13.04
N VAL A 282 5.07 20.91 -12.91
CA VAL A 282 6.40 21.51 -12.74
C VAL A 282 6.57 21.95 -11.30
N ILE A 283 7.70 21.59 -10.69
CA ILE A 283 8.05 21.92 -9.31
C ILE A 283 9.42 22.56 -9.30
N SER A 284 9.59 23.67 -8.57
CA SER A 284 10.91 24.26 -8.35
C SER A 284 11.75 23.36 -7.46
N ALA A 285 12.99 23.05 -7.87
CA ALA A 285 13.87 22.14 -7.15
C ALA A 285 14.28 22.71 -5.78
N PRO A 286 14.41 21.88 -4.72
CA PRO A 286 14.77 22.34 -3.39
C PRO A 286 16.18 22.94 -3.27
N ASN A 287 17.07 22.69 -4.26
CA ASN A 287 18.45 23.19 -4.26
C ASN A 287 18.65 24.49 -5.05
N ASP A 288 17.61 25.00 -5.74
CA ASP A 288 17.69 26.36 -6.25
C ASP A 288 17.45 27.29 -5.07
N SER A 289 18.49 28.04 -4.71
CA SER A 289 18.48 29.17 -3.77
C SER A 289 17.59 30.34 -4.22
N LEU A 290 16.60 30.06 -5.07
CA LEU A 290 15.48 30.94 -5.31
C LEU A 290 14.57 30.83 -4.08
N GLU A 291 14.89 31.62 -3.06
CA GLU A 291 13.92 31.99 -2.03
C GLU A 291 12.63 32.35 -2.76
N TRP A 292 11.60 31.51 -2.62
CA TRP A 292 10.28 31.88 -3.11
C TRP A 292 9.95 33.18 -2.38
N PRO A 293 9.76 34.32 -3.07
CA PRO A 293 9.64 35.58 -2.38
C PRO A 293 8.46 35.47 -1.41
N ALA A 294 8.74 35.65 -0.11
CA ALA A 294 7.72 35.59 0.95
C ALA A 294 6.57 36.59 0.72
N ASP A 295 6.76 37.55 -0.21
CA ASP A 295 5.86 38.63 -0.57
C ASP A 295 5.14 38.45 -1.93
N LEU A 296 5.21 37.28 -2.56
CA LEU A 296 4.29 37.00 -3.66
C LEU A 296 2.89 36.86 -3.05
N GLY A 297 2.06 37.90 -3.24
CA GLY A 297 0.62 37.82 -3.03
C GLY A 297 0.01 36.57 -3.71
N PRO A 298 -1.26 36.25 -3.43
CA PRO A 298 -1.85 34.98 -3.85
C PRO A 298 -1.59 34.69 -5.34
N ALA A 299 -0.94 33.56 -5.61
CA ALA A 299 -0.70 33.12 -6.97
C ALA A 299 -2.03 32.78 -7.65
N HIS A 300 -2.24 33.34 -8.84
CA HIS A 300 -3.44 33.14 -9.62
C HIS A 300 -3.07 32.65 -11.02
N PHE A 301 -3.70 31.55 -11.46
CA PHE A 301 -3.64 31.20 -12.88
C PHE A 301 -4.41 32.25 -13.66
N ARG A 302 -3.77 32.82 -14.68
CA ARG A 302 -4.42 33.66 -15.68
C ARG A 302 -4.36 32.92 -17.00
N SER A 303 -5.49 32.84 -17.69
CA SER A 303 -5.48 32.44 -19.10
C SER A 303 -4.65 33.48 -19.87
N GLY A 304 -3.52 33.05 -20.44
CA GLY A 304 -2.70 33.86 -21.33
C GLY A 304 -2.64 33.19 -22.69
N GLU A 305 -2.64 33.98 -23.77
CA GLU A 305 -2.16 33.49 -25.06
C GLU A 305 -0.66 33.23 -24.91
N PHE A 306 -0.27 31.97 -24.92
CA PHE A 306 1.12 31.59 -25.02
C PHE A 306 1.49 31.68 -26.50
N GLU A 307 2.25 32.71 -26.88
CA GLU A 307 2.91 32.72 -28.19
C GLU A 307 3.79 31.47 -28.27
N ARG A 308 3.51 30.64 -29.27
CA ARG A 308 4.21 29.38 -29.53
C ARG A 308 5.63 29.61 -30.04
#